data_AF-A0AAW5SU74-F1
#
_entry.id   AF-A0AAW5SU74-F1
#
_cell.length_a   1.000
_cell.length_b   1.000
_cell.length_c   1.000
_cell.angle_alpha   90.00
_cell.angle_beta   90.00
_cell.angle_gamma   90.00
#
_symmetry.space_group_name_H-M   'P 1'
#
loop_
_entity.id
_entity.type
_entity.pdbx_description
1 polymer ?
#
loop_
_entity_poly.entity_id
_entity_poly.type
_entity_poly.pdbx_seq_one_letter_code
_entity_poly.pdbx_strand_id
1 'polypeptide(L)'
;MTAEPLQLHHVVFAVAPERRVAMASLFTDLGFAFEEAELTELGVRVHLDWNRGIELISPVPGSTASVANYVNDFLERRGDGVYTVVLRVPDASAAESVAQRYGSTTRFRQGFSGEGSYLDEIDLSVLGLPLTFLATNVS
;
A
#
# COMPACT_ATOMS: atom_id res chain seq x y z
N MET A 1 9.98 -6.41 -25.52
CA MET A 1 9.64 -6.02 -24.14
C MET A 1 8.89 -7.18 -23.53
N THR A 2 9.53 -7.96 -22.66
CA THR A 2 8.83 -8.99 -21.88
C THR A 2 7.90 -8.28 -20.91
N ALA A 3 6.61 -8.61 -20.93
CA ALA A 3 5.68 -8.09 -19.94
C ALA A 3 6.23 -8.42 -18.54
N GLU A 4 6.36 -7.41 -17.68
CA GLU A 4 6.73 -7.57 -16.28
C GLU A 4 5.81 -8.63 -15.64
N PRO A 5 6.37 -9.62 -14.92
CA PRO A 5 5.60 -10.76 -14.44
C PRO A 5 4.62 -10.33 -13.33
N LEU A 6 3.45 -10.97 -13.33
CA LEU A 6 2.51 -10.91 -12.21
C LEU A 6 3.20 -11.45 -10.96
N GLN A 7 3.25 -10.66 -9.88
CA GLN A 7 3.86 -11.08 -8.63
C GLN A 7 3.20 -10.43 -7.41
N LEU A 8 3.32 -11.08 -6.26
CA LEU A 8 3.17 -10.40 -4.98
C LEU A 8 4.30 -9.37 -4.88
N HIS A 9 3.95 -8.10 -4.68
CA HIS A 9 4.93 -7.02 -4.59
C HIS A 9 5.33 -6.75 -3.14
N HIS A 10 4.37 -6.43 -2.30
CA HIS A 10 4.57 -6.19 -0.87
C HIS A 10 3.25 -6.31 -0.12
N VAL A 11 3.33 -6.41 1.21
CA VAL A 11 2.19 -6.38 2.11
C VAL A 11 2.24 -5.09 2.92
N VAL A 12 1.11 -4.38 2.95
CA VAL A 12 0.98 -3.15 3.71
C VAL A 12 0.32 -3.44 5.04
N PHE A 13 0.97 -3.04 6.13
CA PHE A 13 0.43 -3.08 7.47
C PHE A 13 0.04 -1.67 7.91
N ALA A 14 -1.22 -1.48 8.27
CA ALA A 14 -1.63 -0.28 9.01
C ALA A 14 -1.24 -0.47 10.48
N VAL A 15 -0.50 0.50 11.01
CA VAL A 15 -0.02 0.51 12.40
C VAL A 15 -0.38 1.85 13.04
N ALA A 16 -0.94 1.82 14.24
CA ALA A 16 -1.25 3.06 14.94
C ALA A 16 0.03 3.90 15.22
N PRO A 17 -0.06 5.24 15.16
CA PRO A 17 1.12 6.10 15.28
C PRO A 17 1.99 5.84 16.51
N GLU A 18 1.38 5.50 17.65
CA GLU A 18 2.06 5.23 18.91
C GLU A 18 2.82 3.89 18.93
N ARG A 19 2.51 2.96 18.04
CA ARG A 19 3.19 1.64 17.91
C ARG A 19 4.15 1.56 16.73
N ARG A 20 4.13 2.53 15.81
CA ARG A 20 4.94 2.54 14.58
C ARG A 20 6.42 2.28 14.83
N VAL A 21 7.03 2.99 15.79
CA VAL A 21 8.48 2.87 16.07
C VAL A 21 8.83 1.46 16.55
N ALA A 22 8.04 0.90 17.47
CA ALA A 22 8.28 -0.45 17.97
C ALA A 22 8.09 -1.52 16.88
N MET A 23 7.09 -1.35 16.01
CA MET A 23 6.87 -2.27 14.89
C MET A 23 8.00 -2.19 13.85
N ALA A 24 8.49 -0.99 13.54
CA ALA A 24 9.64 -0.80 12.66
C ALA A 24 10.92 -1.42 13.24
N SER A 25 11.15 -1.28 14.54
CA SER A 25 12.25 -1.93 15.25
C SER A 25 12.15 -3.44 15.18
N LEU A 26 10.96 -4.03 15.41
CA LEU A 26 10.75 -5.48 15.30
C LEU A 26 11.22 -6.03 13.94
N PHE A 27 10.76 -5.43 12.84
CA PHE A 27 11.16 -5.90 11.50
C PHE A 27 12.64 -5.61 11.22
N THR A 28 13.18 -4.48 11.67
CA THR A 28 14.62 -4.18 11.57
C THR A 28 15.46 -5.23 12.30
N ASP A 29 15.07 -5.62 13.52
CA ASP A 29 15.74 -6.64 14.32
C ASP A 29 15.66 -8.03 13.67
N LEU A 30 14.64 -8.29 12.86
CA LEU A 30 14.50 -9.48 12.03
C LEU A 30 15.31 -9.41 10.71
N GLY A 31 15.96 -8.27 10.43
CA GLY A 31 16.83 -8.08 9.27
C GLY A 31 16.20 -7.39 8.05
N PHE A 32 15.02 -6.78 8.20
CA PHE A 32 14.47 -5.88 7.19
C PHE A 32 15.20 -4.53 7.20
N ALA A 33 15.22 -3.86 6.05
CA ALA A 33 15.85 -2.56 5.88
C ALA A 33 14.84 -1.58 5.27
N PHE A 34 14.29 -0.70 6.11
CA PHE A 34 13.28 0.25 5.69
C PHE A 34 13.88 1.54 5.15
N GLU A 35 13.28 2.01 4.07
CA GLU A 35 13.27 3.42 3.68
C GLU A 35 12.07 4.10 4.36
N GLU A 36 12.31 5.22 5.03
CA GLU A 36 11.26 6.02 5.66
C GLU A 36 10.92 7.24 4.80
N ALA A 37 9.63 7.48 4.59
CA ALA A 37 9.13 8.68 3.94
C ALA A 37 7.84 9.15 4.59
N GLU A 38 7.61 10.46 4.58
CA GLU A 38 6.28 11.02 4.82
C GLU A 38 5.66 11.40 3.47
N LEU A 39 4.58 10.72 3.10
CA LEU A 39 3.83 11.01 1.89
C LEU A 39 2.80 12.08 2.22
N THR A 40 3.24 13.35 2.24
CA THR A 40 2.42 14.49 2.72
C THR A 40 1.07 14.59 2.01
N GLU A 41 1.01 14.36 0.70
CA GLU A 41 -0.24 14.39 -0.08
C GLU A 41 -1.23 13.29 0.33
N LEU A 42 -0.71 12.14 0.79
CA LEU A 42 -1.50 11.01 1.25
C LEU A 42 -1.77 11.08 2.77
N GLY A 43 -1.03 11.92 3.49
CA GLY A 43 -1.16 12.09 4.92
C GLY A 43 -0.73 10.88 5.73
N VAL A 44 0.22 10.08 5.21
CA VAL A 44 0.74 8.88 5.89
C VAL A 44 2.26 8.92 5.99
N ARG A 45 2.79 8.30 7.04
CA ARG A 45 4.19 7.94 7.17
C ARG A 45 4.37 6.49 6.77
N VAL A 46 5.39 6.24 5.98
CA VAL A 46 5.71 4.95 5.37
C VAL A 46 7.07 4.47 5.86
N HIS A 47 7.17 3.18 6.19
CA HIS A 47 8.44 2.45 6.27
C HIS A 47 8.35 1.30 5.28
N LEU A 48 9.18 1.30 4.24
CA LEU A 48 9.09 0.34 3.14
C LEU A 48 10.43 -0.34 2.88
N ASP A 49 10.43 -1.68 2.88
CA ASP A 49 11.54 -2.48 2.37
C ASP A 49 11.10 -3.06 1.01
N TRP A 50 11.47 -2.36 -0.07
CA TRP A 50 11.17 -2.76 -1.45
C TRP A 50 11.65 -4.17 -1.78
N ASN A 51 12.81 -4.56 -1.25
CA ASN A 51 13.45 -5.83 -1.58
C ASN A 51 12.80 -7.02 -0.87
N ARG A 52 12.13 -6.80 0.26
CA ARG A 52 11.57 -7.87 1.11
C ARG A 52 10.05 -7.77 1.31
N GLY A 53 9.41 -6.78 0.72
CA GLY A 53 7.97 -6.74 0.53
C GLY A 53 7.16 -6.43 1.79
N ILE A 54 7.70 -5.59 2.70
CA ILE A 54 6.97 -5.11 3.88
C ILE A 54 6.86 -3.59 3.81
N GLU A 55 5.64 -3.09 3.94
CA GLU A 55 5.33 -1.68 4.15
C GLU A 55 4.58 -1.49 5.46
N LEU A 56 5.02 -0.54 6.28
CA LEU A 56 4.26 -0.05 7.42
C LEU A 56 3.72 1.34 7.09
N ILE A 57 2.41 1.53 7.23
CA ILE A 57 1.79 2.84 7.12
C ILE A 57 1.16 3.27 8.44
N SER A 58 1.34 4.54 8.78
CA SER A 58 0.62 5.18 9.88
C SER A 58 0.05 6.52 9.41
N PRO A 59 -1.16 6.89 9.84
CA PRO A 59 -1.72 8.19 9.54
C PRO A 59 -0.89 9.29 10.23
N VAL A 60 -0.66 10.40 9.54
CA VAL A 60 -0.12 11.62 10.13
C VAL A 60 -1.22 12.25 10.99
N PRO A 61 -0.97 12.51 12.29
CA PRO A 61 -1.99 13.08 13.18
C PRO A 61 -2.58 14.39 12.65
N GLY A 62 -3.91 14.48 12.60
CA GLY A 62 -4.63 15.66 12.12
C GLY A 62 -4.68 15.83 10.60
N SER A 63 -4.12 14.90 9.83
CA SER A 63 -4.26 14.92 8.36
C SER A 63 -5.72 14.74 7.94
N THR A 64 -6.13 15.50 6.92
CA THR A 64 -7.45 15.40 6.29
C THR A 64 -7.41 14.67 4.94
N ALA A 65 -6.23 14.15 4.54
CA ALA A 65 -6.06 13.41 3.30
C ALA A 65 -6.92 12.14 3.30
N SER A 66 -7.45 11.76 2.13
CA SER A 66 -8.38 10.63 2.03
C SER A 66 -7.74 9.30 2.45
N VAL A 67 -6.48 9.06 2.09
CA VAL A 67 -5.75 7.85 2.52
C VAL A 67 -5.59 7.82 4.03
N ALA A 68 -5.15 8.92 4.65
CA ALA A 68 -5.07 9.02 6.11
C ALA A 68 -6.41 8.70 6.79
N ASN A 69 -7.54 9.17 6.25
CA ASN A 69 -8.88 8.84 6.77
C ASN A 69 -9.19 7.34 6.65
N TYR A 70 -8.88 6.70 5.52
CA TYR A 70 -9.09 5.25 5.36
C TYR A 70 -8.22 4.42 6.32
N VAL A 71 -6.99 4.85 6.57
CA VAL A 71 -6.09 4.17 7.52
C VAL A 71 -6.59 4.36 8.95
N ASN A 72 -7.04 5.57 9.32
CA ASN A 72 -7.68 5.81 10.62
C ASN A 72 -8.92 4.92 10.81
N ASP A 73 -9.83 4.89 9.84
CA ASP A 73 -11.03 4.05 9.88
C ASP A 73 -10.70 2.55 10.02
N PHE A 74 -9.63 2.09 9.36
CA PHE A 74 -9.15 0.72 9.50
C PHE A 74 -8.67 0.44 10.93
N LEU A 75 -7.80 1.30 11.46
CA LEU A 75 -7.22 1.16 12.79
C LEU A 75 -8.30 1.21 13.89
N GLU A 76 -9.28 2.10 13.77
CA GLU A 76 -10.40 2.20 14.72
C GLU A 76 -11.25 0.91 14.76
N ARG A 77 -11.47 0.29 13.60
CA ARG A 77 -12.34 -0.89 13.48
C ARG A 77 -11.63 -2.21 13.76
N ARG A 78 -10.32 -2.30 13.47
CA ARG A 78 -9.58 -3.57 13.45
C ARG A 78 -8.33 -3.58 14.31
N GLY A 79 -7.85 -2.42 14.76
CA GLY A 79 -6.51 -2.27 15.31
C GLY A 79 -5.43 -2.40 14.22
N ASP A 80 -4.19 -2.66 14.64
CA ASP A 80 -3.08 -2.88 13.70
C ASP A 80 -3.28 -4.16 12.88
N GLY A 81 -2.84 -4.17 11.62
CA GLY A 81 -2.90 -5.39 10.82
C GLY A 81 -2.66 -5.16 9.33
N VAL A 82 -2.85 -6.23 8.55
CA VAL A 82 -2.74 -6.20 7.08
C VAL A 82 -3.84 -5.29 6.53
N TYR A 83 -3.43 -4.15 5.98
CA TYR A 83 -4.29 -3.16 5.36
C TYR A 83 -4.66 -3.54 3.93
N THR A 84 -3.67 -3.96 3.14
CA THR A 84 -3.83 -4.45 1.78
C THR A 84 -2.65 -5.32 1.35
N VAL A 85 -2.89 -6.20 0.38
CA VAL A 85 -1.87 -7.01 -0.28
C VAL A 85 -1.66 -6.47 -1.68
N VAL A 86 -0.43 -6.08 -2.01
CA VAL A 86 -0.13 -5.41 -3.28
C VAL A 86 0.34 -6.43 -4.32
N LEU A 87 -0.38 -6.49 -5.43
CA LEU A 87 -0.07 -7.33 -6.58
C LEU A 87 0.46 -6.46 -7.71
N ARG A 88 1.68 -6.73 -8.16
CA ARG A 88 2.22 -6.10 -9.35
C ARG A 88 1.51 -6.67 -10.57
N VAL A 89 0.95 -5.78 -11.39
CA VAL A 89 0.24 -6.11 -12.61
C VAL A 89 0.76 -5.25 -13.77
N PRO A 90 0.66 -5.72 -15.02
CA PRO A 90 1.08 -4.92 -16.17
C PRO A 90 0.25 -3.65 -16.37
N ASP A 91 -1.02 -3.66 -15.93
CA ASP A 91 -1.98 -2.57 -16.08
C ASP A 91 -3.01 -2.66 -14.94
N ALA A 92 -3.03 -1.65 -14.06
CA ALA A 92 -3.90 -1.63 -12.89
C ALA A 92 -5.38 -1.48 -13.26
N SER A 93 -5.70 -0.70 -14.30
CA SER A 93 -7.07 -0.48 -14.77
C SER A 93 -7.66 -1.74 -15.42
N ALA A 94 -6.86 -2.48 -16.19
CA ALA A 94 -7.26 -3.78 -16.73
C ALA A 94 -7.49 -4.80 -15.61
N ALA A 95 -6.62 -4.83 -14.59
CA ALA A 95 -6.79 -5.70 -13.43
C ALA A 95 -8.03 -5.34 -12.60
N GLU A 96 -8.31 -4.04 -12.42
CA GLU A 96 -9.53 -3.57 -11.77
C GLU A 96 -10.78 -4.05 -12.53
N SER A 97 -10.79 -3.94 -13.86
CA SER A 97 -11.91 -4.44 -14.69
C SER A 97 -12.13 -5.94 -14.51
N VAL A 98 -11.06 -6.72 -14.29
CA VAL A 98 -11.18 -8.13 -13.93
C VAL A 98 -11.84 -8.30 -12.57
N ALA A 99 -11.38 -7.58 -11.54
CA ALA A 99 -11.91 -7.67 -10.18
C ALA A 99 -13.37 -7.21 -10.05
N GLN A 100 -13.80 -6.24 -10.86
CA GLN A 100 -15.20 -5.77 -10.91
C GLN A 100 -16.16 -6.91 -11.28
N ARG A 101 -15.74 -7.84 -12.14
CA ARG A 101 -16.53 -9.04 -12.48
C ARG A 101 -16.76 -9.98 -11.29
N TYR A 102 -15.95 -9.85 -10.25
CA TYR A 102 -16.05 -10.59 -8.98
C TYR A 102 -16.65 -9.74 -7.85
N GLY A 103 -17.25 -8.60 -8.16
CA GLY A 103 -17.93 -7.74 -7.19
C GLY A 103 -16.98 -6.88 -6.34
N SER A 104 -15.87 -6.42 -6.91
CA SER A 104 -14.94 -5.55 -6.19
C SER A 104 -15.55 -4.18 -5.86
N THR A 105 -15.08 -3.57 -4.77
CA THR A 105 -15.33 -2.17 -4.42
C THR A 105 -14.01 -1.42 -4.32
N THR A 106 -13.83 -0.40 -5.16
CA THR A 106 -12.61 0.43 -5.17
C THR A 106 -12.67 1.47 -4.04
N ARG A 107 -11.60 1.58 -3.26
CA ARG A 107 -11.45 2.60 -2.21
C ARG A 107 -10.81 3.87 -2.74
N PHE A 108 -9.73 3.75 -3.51
CA PHE A 108 -9.12 4.88 -4.21
C PHE A 108 -8.31 4.43 -5.45
N ARG A 109 -7.97 5.42 -6.28
CA ARG A 109 -7.04 5.27 -7.41
C ARG A 109 -6.01 6.39 -7.31
N GLN A 110 -4.75 6.06 -7.51
CA GLN A 110 -3.64 7.00 -7.45
C GLN A 110 -2.65 6.73 -8.57
N GLY A 111 -2.08 7.78 -9.12
CA GLY A 111 -1.09 7.68 -10.17
C GLY A 111 -0.03 8.75 -10.01
N PHE A 112 1.23 8.34 -10.09
CA PHE A 112 2.39 9.22 -10.08
C PHE A 112 3.25 8.91 -11.30
N SER A 113 3.74 9.95 -11.97
CA SER A 113 4.68 9.80 -13.07
C SER A 113 5.68 10.95 -13.05
N GLY A 114 6.97 10.66 -13.05
CA GLY A 114 8.03 11.66 -12.98
C GLY A 114 9.42 11.03 -13.05
N GLU A 115 10.38 11.77 -13.60
CA GLU A 115 11.81 11.38 -13.63
C GLU A 115 12.09 9.97 -14.23
N GLY A 116 11.25 9.53 -15.17
CA GLY A 116 11.36 8.20 -15.79
C GLY A 116 10.77 7.04 -14.96
N SER A 117 10.26 7.34 -13.77
CA SER A 117 9.48 6.42 -12.94
C SER A 117 7.98 6.66 -13.11
N TYR A 118 7.19 5.60 -12.96
CA TYR A 118 5.75 5.70 -12.85
C TYR A 118 5.19 4.69 -11.87
N LEU A 119 4.03 5.01 -11.33
CA LEU A 119 3.23 4.17 -10.47
C LEU A 119 1.75 4.45 -10.75
N ASP A 120 0.96 3.41 -10.97
CA ASP A 120 -0.50 3.46 -11.02
C ASP A 120 -1.03 2.40 -10.05
N GLU A 121 -1.80 2.87 -9.08
CA GLU A 121 -2.27 2.09 -7.94
C GLU A 121 -3.80 2.17 -7.84
N ILE A 122 -4.42 1.00 -7.74
CA ILE A 122 -5.85 0.87 -7.48
C ILE A 122 -6.05 -0.03 -6.27
N ASP A 123 -6.47 0.58 -5.17
CA ASP A 123 -6.76 -0.10 -3.91
C ASP A 123 -8.26 -0.43 -3.82
N LEU A 124 -8.57 -1.69 -3.55
CA LEU A 124 -9.93 -2.23 -3.58
C LEU A 124 -10.13 -3.37 -2.59
N SER A 125 -11.39 -3.75 -2.42
CA SER A 125 -11.78 -5.00 -1.76
C SER A 125 -12.52 -5.88 -2.74
N VAL A 126 -12.20 -7.17 -2.79
CA VAL A 126 -12.87 -8.15 -3.65
C VAL A 126 -12.96 -9.49 -2.93
N LEU A 127 -14.14 -10.11 -2.90
CA LEU A 127 -14.39 -11.38 -2.20
C LEU A 127 -13.88 -11.40 -0.73
N GLY A 128 -13.94 -10.25 -0.05
CA GLY A 128 -13.49 -10.10 1.35
C GLY A 128 -11.98 -9.91 1.53
N LEU A 129 -11.20 -9.88 0.44
CA LEU A 129 -9.76 -9.64 0.48
C LEU A 129 -9.45 -8.17 0.14
N PRO A 130 -8.59 -7.49 0.94
CA PRO A 130 -8.07 -6.20 0.57
C PRO A 130 -6.90 -6.39 -0.40
N LEU A 131 -7.04 -5.86 -1.62
CA LEU A 131 -6.02 -5.96 -2.66
C LEU A 131 -5.71 -4.58 -3.22
N THR A 132 -4.46 -4.41 -3.58
CA THR A 132 -4.00 -3.27 -4.38
C THR A 132 -3.41 -3.81 -5.67
N PHE A 133 -3.87 -3.29 -6.81
CA PHE A 133 -3.21 -3.51 -8.09
C PHE A 133 -2.24 -2.38 -8.37
N LEU A 134 -0.99 -2.76 -8.62
CA LEU A 134 0.11 -1.83 -8.81
C LEU A 134 0.76 -2.07 -10.18
N ALA A 135 0.68 -1.08 -11.07
CA ALA A 135 1.48 -1.02 -12.29
C ALA A 135 2.61 -0.01 -12.09
N THR A 136 3.86 -0.47 -12.12
CA THR A 136 5.04 0.38 -11.89
C THR A 136 6.26 -0.19 -12.59
N ASN A 137 7.24 0.66 -12.88
CA ASN A 137 8.60 0.28 -13.28
C ASN A 137 9.64 0.45 -12.15
N VAL A 138 9.21 0.80 -10.94
CA VAL A 138 10.06 0.86 -9.74
C VAL A 138 10.17 -0.55 -9.15
N SER A 139 11.36 -0.91 -8.67
CA SER A 139 11.69 -2.23 -8.10
C SER A 139 11.82 -2.13 -6.59
#